data_AF-A0A6B4JR63-F1
#
_entry.id   AF-A0A6B4JR63-F1
#
_cell.length_a   1.000
_cell.length_b   1.000
_cell.length_c   1.000
_cell.angle_alpha   90.00
_cell.angle_beta   90.00
_cell.angle_gamma   90.00
#
_symmetry.space_group_name_H-M   'P 1'
#
loop_
_entity.id
_entity.type
_entity.pdbx_description
1 polymer ?
#
loop_
_entity_poly.entity_id
_entity_poly.type
_entity_poly.pdbx_seq_one_letter_code
_entity_poly.pdbx_strand_id
1 'polypeptide(L)'
;MEYISTEEFLKQSKEVQEVFIDWWKPSIGDLFSWIKKDDRYEHDLRKLECCNSDNIVEMTNSFKGTDDGDRIPLLSEGQLRKFIEDKTSGIIDIGYYGDSEGGYEIKIYKLDYKKDFILDDETGRFENYTFEELGKDLLQAYWKVACEIASKED
;
A
#
# COMPACT_ATOMS: atom_id res chain seq x y z
N MET A 1 4.76 9.23 12.31
CA MET A 1 3.92 8.47 11.36
C MET A 1 4.85 7.97 10.29
N GLU A 2 4.94 6.66 10.15
CA GLU A 2 5.80 6.01 9.14
C GLU A 2 5.00 5.82 7.85
N TYR A 3 5.69 5.92 6.72
CA TYR A 3 5.11 5.82 5.39
C TYR A 3 6.17 5.36 4.39
N ILE A 4 5.73 4.79 3.27
CA ILE A 4 6.61 4.42 2.16
C ILE A 4 7.13 5.69 1.49
N SER A 5 8.46 5.80 1.37
CA SER A 5 9.08 6.98 0.79
C SER A 5 8.84 7.06 -0.72
N THR A 6 8.96 8.26 -1.27
CA THR A 6 8.90 8.49 -2.72
C THR A 6 9.89 7.61 -3.47
N GLU A 7 11.12 7.48 -2.95
CA GLU A 7 12.16 6.67 -3.57
C GLU A 7 11.78 5.18 -3.58
N GLU A 8 11.16 4.67 -2.52
CA GLU A 8 10.74 3.28 -2.43
C GLU A 8 9.54 2.97 -3.33
N PHE A 9 8.59 3.91 -3.43
CA PHE A 9 7.46 3.84 -4.35
C PHE A 9 7.92 3.81 -5.82
N LEU A 10 8.85 4.71 -6.20
CA LEU A 10 9.34 4.85 -7.57
C LEU A 10 10.26 3.70 -8.02
N LYS A 11 10.72 2.83 -7.12
CA LYS A 11 11.45 1.60 -7.48
C LYS A 11 10.57 0.52 -8.13
N GLN A 12 9.26 0.59 -7.92
CA GLN A 12 8.34 -0.41 -8.49
C GLN A 12 8.19 -0.22 -10.01
N SER A 13 7.65 -1.22 -10.71
CA SER A 13 7.36 -1.07 -12.14
C SER A 13 6.27 -0.02 -12.38
N LYS A 14 6.18 0.52 -13.60
CA LYS A 14 5.17 1.54 -13.91
C LYS A 14 3.76 1.03 -13.70
N GLU A 15 3.51 -0.22 -14.07
CA GLU A 15 2.23 -0.90 -13.93
C GLU A 15 1.81 -0.97 -12.45
N VAL A 16 2.74 -1.37 -11.57
CA VAL A 16 2.50 -1.39 -10.12
C VAL A 16 2.23 0.02 -9.58
N GLN A 17 3.02 1.01 -10.01
CA GLN A 17 2.81 2.40 -9.58
C GLN A 17 1.41 2.91 -9.99
N GLU A 18 0.99 2.65 -11.23
CA GLU A 18 -0.32 3.03 -11.76
C GLU A 18 -1.46 2.42 -10.95
N VAL A 19 -1.37 1.14 -10.56
CA VAL A 19 -2.38 0.49 -9.71
C VAL A 19 -2.57 1.22 -8.37
N PHE A 20 -1.49 1.67 -7.74
CA PHE A 20 -1.58 2.46 -6.49
C PHE A 20 -2.14 3.86 -6.73
N ILE A 21 -1.71 4.54 -7.81
CA ILE A 21 -2.21 5.87 -8.17
C ILE A 21 -3.71 5.81 -8.45
N ASP A 22 -4.19 4.82 -9.18
CA ASP A 22 -5.59 4.66 -9.53
C ASP A 22 -6.44 4.33 -8.30
N TRP A 23 -5.98 3.43 -7.44
CA TRP A 23 -6.66 3.10 -6.19
C TRP A 23 -6.73 4.30 -5.24
N TRP A 24 -5.66 5.10 -5.15
CA TRP A 24 -5.58 6.20 -4.20
C TRP A 24 -6.59 7.30 -4.52
N LYS A 25 -7.50 7.52 -3.58
CA LYS A 25 -8.47 8.62 -3.59
C LYS A 25 -8.07 9.59 -2.47
N PRO A 26 -7.34 10.67 -2.78
CA PRO A 26 -6.85 11.60 -1.77
C PRO A 26 -7.96 12.07 -0.84
N SER A 27 -7.64 12.17 0.44
CA SER A 27 -8.56 12.59 1.49
C SER A 27 -7.86 13.50 2.50
N ILE A 28 -8.64 14.26 3.29
CA ILE A 28 -8.06 15.15 4.30
C ILE A 28 -7.20 14.32 5.27
N GLY A 29 -5.94 14.72 5.44
CA GLY A 29 -4.95 14.03 6.27
C GLY A 29 -4.00 13.12 5.49
N ASP A 30 -4.28 12.80 4.23
CA ASP A 30 -3.37 12.00 3.41
C ASP A 30 -2.08 12.75 3.11
N LEU A 31 -0.97 12.01 3.24
CA LEU A 31 0.37 12.49 2.94
C LEU A 31 0.69 12.25 1.46
N PHE A 32 1.38 13.21 0.85
CA PHE A 32 1.84 13.10 -0.54
C PHE A 32 3.20 13.77 -0.74
N SER A 33 3.82 13.46 -1.86
CA SER A 33 5.05 14.09 -2.33
C SER A 33 4.91 14.46 -3.80
N TRP A 34 5.80 15.33 -4.27
CA TRP A 34 5.88 15.73 -5.67
C TRP A 34 7.00 14.97 -6.37
N ILE A 35 6.76 14.51 -7.58
CA ILE A 35 7.81 14.01 -8.45
C ILE A 35 8.53 15.21 -9.06
N LYS A 36 9.85 15.27 -8.89
CA LYS A 36 10.73 16.20 -9.59
C LYS A 36 11.92 15.44 -10.18
N LYS A 37 12.11 15.53 -11.49
CA LYS A 37 13.19 14.89 -12.24
C LYS A 37 14.40 15.82 -12.50
N ASP A 38 14.35 17.08 -12.04
CA ASP A 38 15.44 18.06 -12.24
C ASP A 38 16.22 18.33 -10.94
N ASP A 39 17.49 17.90 -10.94
CA ASP A 39 18.45 17.97 -9.84
C ASP A 39 18.92 19.40 -9.51
N ARG A 40 18.60 20.39 -10.36
CA ARG A 40 19.05 21.79 -10.18
C ARG A 40 18.42 22.51 -8.99
N TYR A 41 17.47 21.87 -8.31
CA TYR A 41 16.81 22.35 -7.10
C TYR A 41 16.96 21.37 -5.93
N GLU A 42 18.11 20.67 -5.86
CA GLU A 42 18.47 19.69 -4.83
C GLU A 42 18.29 20.17 -3.37
N HIS A 43 18.17 21.48 -3.14
CA HIS A 43 18.19 22.07 -1.80
C HIS A 43 16.85 22.44 -1.18
N ASP A 44 15.67 22.25 -1.79
CA ASP A 44 14.46 22.83 -1.15
C ASP A 44 13.09 22.13 -1.25
N LEU A 45 12.88 21.04 -2.01
CA LEU A 45 11.49 20.57 -2.23
C LEU A 45 11.25 19.05 -2.23
N ARG A 46 11.92 18.27 -1.37
CA ARG A 46 11.33 17.01 -0.87
C ARG A 46 10.31 17.34 0.23
N LYS A 47 9.19 17.95 -0.16
CA LYS A 47 8.12 18.29 0.78
C LYS A 47 7.17 17.12 0.88
N LEU A 48 7.35 16.36 1.95
CA LEU A 48 6.22 15.74 2.63
C LEU A 48 5.14 16.82 2.78
N GLU A 49 4.05 16.68 2.03
CA GLU A 49 2.89 17.54 2.09
C GLU A 49 1.69 16.74 2.62
N CYS A 50 0.66 17.46 3.04
CA CYS A 50 -0.58 16.88 3.54
C CYS A 50 -1.79 17.51 2.84
N CYS A 51 -2.77 16.69 2.51
CA CYS A 51 -4.08 17.14 2.10
C CYS A 51 -4.80 17.79 3.29
N ASN A 52 -4.60 19.10 3.50
CA ASN A 52 -5.08 19.81 4.69
C ASN A 52 -6.40 20.59 4.48
N SER A 53 -6.97 20.52 3.28
CA SER A 53 -8.26 21.13 2.92
C SER A 53 -8.83 20.46 1.68
N ASP A 54 -10.14 20.62 1.45
CA ASP A 54 -10.83 20.08 0.27
C ASP A 54 -10.20 20.57 -1.04
N ASN A 55 -9.78 21.85 -1.11
CA ASN A 55 -9.08 22.39 -2.28
C ASN A 55 -7.76 21.65 -2.56
N ILE A 56 -6.99 21.31 -1.52
CA ILE A 56 -5.76 20.53 -1.70
C ILE A 56 -6.09 19.10 -2.12
N VAL A 57 -7.14 18.48 -1.55
CA VAL A 57 -7.61 17.15 -1.95
C VAL A 57 -7.97 17.11 -3.44
N GLU A 58 -8.81 18.04 -3.92
CA GLU A 58 -9.22 18.14 -5.32
C GLU A 58 -8.02 18.35 -6.25
N MET A 59 -7.10 19.23 -5.85
CA MET A 59 -5.87 19.47 -6.58
C MET A 59 -4.98 18.22 -6.59
N THR A 60 -4.84 17.51 -5.45
CA THR A 60 -4.04 16.28 -5.38
C THR A 60 -4.61 15.21 -6.29
N ASN A 61 -5.93 15.07 -6.30
CA ASN A 61 -6.60 14.11 -7.16
C ASN A 61 -6.47 14.47 -8.66
N SER A 62 -6.38 15.75 -8.99
CA SER A 62 -6.20 16.22 -10.38
C SER A 62 -4.77 16.04 -10.92
N PHE A 63 -3.78 16.03 -10.02
CA PHE A 63 -2.36 15.95 -10.34
C PHE A 63 -1.70 14.67 -9.80
N LYS A 64 -2.47 13.63 -9.48
CA LYS A 64 -1.87 12.35 -9.07
C LYS A 64 -1.34 11.62 -10.31
N GLY A 65 -0.16 11.03 -10.19
CA GLY A 65 0.51 10.40 -11.33
C GLY A 65 1.99 10.11 -11.07
N THR A 66 2.69 9.65 -12.11
CA THR A 66 4.10 9.22 -12.05
C THR A 66 5.05 10.08 -12.90
N ASP A 67 4.54 11.17 -13.50
CA ASP A 67 5.32 12.08 -14.33
C ASP A 67 5.89 13.27 -13.55
N ASP A 68 6.76 14.04 -14.21
CA ASP A 68 7.38 15.20 -13.57
C ASP A 68 6.32 16.26 -13.21
N GLY A 69 6.29 16.68 -11.96
CA GLY A 69 5.27 17.59 -11.42
C GLY A 69 4.03 16.90 -10.86
N ASP A 70 3.88 15.59 -11.01
CA ASP A 70 2.77 14.84 -10.43
C ASP A 70 2.95 14.63 -8.92
N ARG A 71 1.85 14.24 -8.27
CA ARG A 71 1.77 13.90 -6.85
C ARG A 71 1.63 12.40 -6.66
N ILE A 72 2.43 11.85 -5.76
CA ILE A 72 2.35 10.45 -5.37
C ILE A 72 1.94 10.33 -3.91
N PRO A 73 1.20 9.27 -3.55
CA PRO A 73 0.85 9.01 -2.17
C PRO A 73 2.08 8.62 -1.36
N LEU A 74 2.11 9.05 -0.09
CA LEU A 74 3.02 8.51 0.91
C LEU A 74 2.21 7.59 1.83
N LEU A 75 2.15 6.32 1.42
CA LEU A 75 1.25 5.33 2.02
C LEU A 75 1.75 4.87 3.39
N SER A 76 0.90 5.01 4.39
CA SER A 76 1.07 4.48 5.75
C SER A 76 0.57 3.03 5.87
N GLU A 77 0.89 2.36 6.98
CA GLU A 77 0.43 1.00 7.26
C GLU A 77 -1.09 0.83 7.09
N GLY A 78 -1.88 1.77 7.62
CA GLY A 78 -3.33 1.72 7.54
C GLY A 78 -3.86 1.82 6.11
N GLN A 79 -3.21 2.63 5.26
CA GLN A 79 -3.57 2.75 3.85
C GLN A 79 -3.14 1.51 3.06
N LEU A 80 -1.96 0.94 3.33
CA LEU A 80 -1.50 -0.30 2.70
C LEU A 80 -2.40 -1.49 3.07
N ARG A 81 -2.74 -1.64 4.35
CA ARG A 81 -3.71 -2.64 4.81
C ARG A 81 -5.03 -2.51 4.06
N LYS A 82 -5.56 -1.29 3.96
CA LYS A 82 -6.80 -1.02 3.25
C LYS A 82 -6.69 -1.33 1.74
N PHE A 83 -5.58 -0.97 1.10
CA PHE A 83 -5.32 -1.33 -0.30
C PHE A 83 -5.40 -2.85 -0.51
N ILE A 84 -4.72 -3.62 0.36
CA ILE A 84 -4.71 -5.08 0.29
C ILE A 84 -6.12 -5.66 0.48
N GLU A 85 -6.86 -5.19 1.49
CA GLU A 85 -8.24 -5.62 1.75
C GLU A 85 -9.17 -5.29 0.58
N ASP A 86 -9.08 -4.07 0.02
CA ASP A 86 -9.89 -3.63 -1.11
C ASP A 86 -9.61 -4.48 -2.36
N LYS A 87 -8.32 -4.71 -2.68
CA LYS A 87 -7.91 -5.47 -3.88
C LYS A 87 -8.20 -6.96 -3.80
N THR A 88 -8.10 -7.54 -2.61
CA THR A 88 -8.32 -8.98 -2.42
C THR A 88 -9.74 -9.31 -2.01
N SER A 89 -10.55 -8.33 -1.62
CA SER A 89 -11.83 -8.51 -0.92
C SER A 89 -11.69 -9.43 0.32
N GLY A 90 -10.49 -9.44 0.91
CA GLY A 90 -10.15 -10.28 2.06
C GLY A 90 -9.89 -9.46 3.32
N ILE A 91 -9.75 -10.16 4.44
CA ILE A 91 -9.34 -9.60 5.73
C ILE A 91 -7.93 -10.07 6.01
N ILE A 92 -7.08 -9.14 6.43
CA ILE A 92 -5.71 -9.42 6.82
C ILE A 92 -5.66 -9.96 8.25
N ASP A 93 -4.89 -11.01 8.44
CA ASP A 93 -4.37 -11.48 9.73
C ASP A 93 -2.84 -11.40 9.72
N ILE A 94 -2.25 -11.05 10.86
CA ILE A 94 -0.82 -10.75 10.97
C ILE A 94 -0.21 -11.66 12.02
N GLY A 95 0.76 -12.47 11.59
CA GLY A 95 1.61 -13.27 12.45
C GLY A 95 3.00 -12.65 12.61
N TYR A 96 3.69 -13.00 13.69
CA TYR A 96 5.13 -12.73 13.85
C TYR A 96 5.80 -13.94 14.49
N TYR A 97 6.82 -14.49 13.83
CA TYR A 97 7.63 -15.59 14.36
C TYR A 97 8.88 -15.04 15.04
N GLY A 98 9.11 -15.44 16.30
CA GLY A 98 10.03 -14.78 17.23
C GLY A 98 11.47 -15.30 17.29
N ASP A 99 11.92 -16.14 16.36
CA ASP A 99 13.31 -16.61 16.36
C ASP A 99 14.27 -15.61 15.66
N SER A 100 15.57 -15.92 15.64
CA SER A 100 16.60 -15.02 15.10
C SER A 100 16.41 -14.69 13.61
N GLU A 101 15.80 -15.60 12.86
CA GLU A 101 15.49 -15.48 11.42
C GLU A 101 14.03 -15.07 11.17
N GLY A 102 13.22 -15.01 12.22
CA GLY A 102 11.80 -14.75 12.14
C GLY A 102 11.44 -13.34 11.70
N GLY A 103 10.17 -13.18 11.39
CA GLY A 103 9.61 -11.94 10.87
C GLY A 103 8.09 -12.00 10.80
N TYR A 104 7.54 -10.98 10.15
CA TYR A 104 6.12 -10.90 9.89
C TYR A 104 5.67 -11.92 8.85
N GLU A 105 4.48 -12.43 9.09
CA GLU A 105 3.67 -13.19 8.14
C GLU A 105 2.35 -12.44 7.98
N ILE A 106 1.85 -12.35 6.75
CA ILE A 106 0.54 -11.79 6.45
C ILE A 106 -0.31 -12.86 5.77
N LYS A 107 -1.47 -13.14 6.35
CA LYS A 107 -2.48 -14.04 5.79
C LYS A 107 -3.69 -13.23 5.34
N ILE A 108 -4.27 -13.59 4.20
CA ILE A 108 -5.46 -12.94 3.66
C ILE A 108 -6.57 -13.97 3.53
N TYR A 109 -7.65 -13.74 4.28
CA TYR A 109 -8.83 -14.58 4.28
C TYR A 109 -9.94 -13.94 3.48
N LYS A 110 -10.47 -14.61 2.45
CA LYS A 110 -11.72 -14.15 1.83
C LYS A 110 -12.90 -14.61 2.65
N LEU A 111 -13.85 -13.70 2.85
CA LEU A 111 -15.15 -14.05 3.41
C LEU A 111 -16.03 -14.60 2.27
N ASP A 112 -16.13 -15.91 2.16
CA ASP A 112 -17.20 -16.50 1.35
C ASP A 112 -18.45 -16.66 2.21
N TYR A 113 -19.45 -15.81 1.98
CA TYR A 113 -20.74 -15.90 2.67
C TYR A 113 -21.62 -17.06 2.12
N LYS A 114 -21.15 -17.82 1.13
CA LYS A 114 -21.86 -19.01 0.63
C LYS A 114 -21.49 -20.25 1.45
N LYS A 115 -22.46 -20.62 2.28
CA LYS A 115 -22.52 -21.69 3.29
C LYS A 115 -22.26 -23.14 2.83
N ASP A 116 -21.70 -23.41 1.65
CA ASP A 116 -21.69 -24.75 1.04
C ASP A 116 -20.30 -25.35 0.75
N PHE A 117 -19.21 -24.75 1.23
CA PHE A 117 -17.89 -25.36 1.17
C PHE A 117 -17.42 -25.80 2.56
N ILE A 118 -16.83 -27.00 2.62
CA ILE A 118 -16.20 -27.53 3.84
C ILE A 118 -15.12 -26.56 4.25
N LEU A 119 -15.35 -25.91 5.39
CA LEU A 119 -14.47 -24.94 6.03
C LEU A 119 -13.26 -25.71 6.56
N ASP A 120 -12.04 -25.22 6.27
CA ASP A 120 -10.81 -25.86 6.72
C ASP A 120 -10.52 -25.58 8.22
N ASP A 121 -11.28 -24.65 8.82
CA ASP A 121 -11.29 -24.39 10.25
C ASP A 121 -12.69 -24.07 10.80
N GLU A 122 -12.84 -24.14 12.13
CA GLU A 122 -14.08 -23.85 12.85
C GLU A 122 -14.54 -22.38 12.71
N THR A 123 -13.80 -21.52 12.01
CA THR A 123 -14.03 -20.06 11.92
C THR A 123 -14.75 -19.61 10.65
N GLY A 124 -14.91 -20.49 9.66
CA GLY A 124 -15.62 -20.14 8.43
C GLY A 124 -14.78 -19.38 7.41
N ARG A 125 -13.45 -19.45 7.49
CA ARG A 125 -12.53 -18.68 6.64
C ARG A 125 -11.83 -19.59 5.63
N PHE A 126 -11.66 -19.09 4.40
CA PHE A 126 -10.76 -19.69 3.41
C PHE A 126 -9.49 -18.86 3.34
N GLU A 127 -8.36 -19.43 3.73
CA GLU A 127 -7.03 -18.83 3.50
C GLU A 127 -6.79 -18.78 1.99
N ASN A 128 -6.66 -17.57 1.44
CA ASN A 128 -6.46 -17.38 0.01
C ASN A 128 -5.01 -17.05 -0.34
N TYR A 129 -4.32 -16.33 0.54
CA TYR A 129 -2.92 -15.96 0.34
C TYR A 129 -2.19 -15.97 1.68
N THR A 130 -0.98 -16.53 1.66
CA THR A 130 -0.05 -16.58 2.78
C THR A 130 1.26 -15.98 2.30
N PHE A 131 1.74 -14.95 2.99
CA PHE A 131 3.00 -14.30 2.70
C PHE A 131 3.90 -14.40 3.93
N GLU A 132 4.98 -15.16 3.81
CA GLU A 132 5.93 -15.43 4.88
C GLU A 132 7.26 -14.68 4.65
N GLU A 133 8.15 -14.71 5.63
CA GLU A 133 9.50 -14.14 5.54
C GLU A 133 9.53 -12.64 5.15
N LEU A 134 8.53 -11.87 5.58
CA LEU A 134 8.39 -10.48 5.18
C LEU A 134 9.40 -9.53 5.84
N GLY A 135 10.19 -10.04 6.79
CA GLY A 135 11.16 -9.29 7.57
C GLY A 135 10.57 -8.76 8.87
N LYS A 136 11.30 -7.88 9.56
CA LYS A 136 10.99 -7.47 10.94
C LYS A 136 10.32 -6.10 11.04
N ASP A 137 10.01 -5.47 9.92
CA ASP A 137 9.37 -4.16 9.81
C ASP A 137 7.98 -4.33 9.20
N LEU A 138 6.94 -3.93 9.94
CA LEU A 138 5.55 -4.19 9.56
C LEU A 138 5.11 -3.35 8.36
N LEU A 139 5.55 -2.09 8.29
CA LEU A 139 5.28 -1.21 7.16
C LEU A 139 5.90 -1.79 5.88
N GLN A 140 7.14 -2.27 5.93
CA GLN A 140 7.80 -2.94 4.82
C GLN A 140 7.14 -4.28 4.47
N ALA A 141 6.66 -5.03 5.47
CA ALA A 141 5.91 -6.26 5.25
C ALA A 141 4.62 -5.98 4.46
N TYR A 142 3.85 -4.98 4.88
CA TYR A 142 2.66 -4.53 4.14
C TYR A 142 3.00 -4.05 2.73
N TRP A 143 4.07 -3.29 2.57
CA TRP A 143 4.49 -2.79 1.27
C TRP A 143 4.83 -3.92 0.30
N LYS A 144 5.60 -4.92 0.73
CA LYS A 144 5.91 -6.10 -0.08
C LYS A 144 4.64 -6.82 -0.55
N VAL A 145 3.71 -7.08 0.37
CA VAL A 145 2.44 -7.76 0.06
C VAL A 145 1.59 -6.91 -0.89
N ALA A 146 1.50 -5.60 -0.65
CA ALA A 146 0.77 -4.69 -1.51
C ALA A 146 1.34 -4.65 -2.94
N CYS A 147 2.67 -4.60 -3.10
CA CYS A 147 3.31 -4.64 -4.41
C CYS A 147 3.07 -5.98 -5.13
N GLU A 148 3.09 -7.11 -4.43
CA GLU A 148 2.82 -8.42 -5.04
C GLU A 148 1.35 -8.57 -5.46
N ILE A 149 0.42 -7.94 -4.75
CA ILE A 149 -0.99 -7.91 -5.15
C ILE A 149 -1.16 -6.99 -6.36
N ALA A 150 -0.53 -5.81 -6.35
CA ALA A 150 -0.61 -4.85 -7.44
C ALA A 150 -0.04 -5.42 -8.75
N SER A 151 1.03 -6.22 -8.69
CA SER A 151 1.66 -6.82 -9.88
C SER A 151 0.84 -7.96 -10.53
N LYS A 152 -0.23 -8.43 -9.88
CA LYS A 152 -1.14 -9.47 -10.40
C LYS A 152 -2.36 -8.89 -11.13
N GLU A 153 -2.51 -7.57 -11.18
CA GLU A 153 -3.59 -6.90 -11.90
C GLU A 153 -3.15 -6.66 -13.36
N ASP A 154 -3.83 -7.31 -14.29
CA ASP A 154 -3.68 -7.14 -15.74
C ASP A 154 -4.54 -5.97 -16.28
#